data_AF-A0A955KTY5-F1
#
_entry.id   AF-A0A955KTY5-F1
#
_cell.length_a   1.000
_cell.length_b   1.000
_cell.length_c   1.000
_cell.angle_alpha   90.00
_cell.angle_beta   90.00
_cell.angle_gamma   90.00
#
_symmetry.space_group_name_H-M   'P 1'
#
loop_
_entity.id
_entity.type
_entity.pdbx_description
1 polymer ?
#
loop_
_entity_poly.entity_id
_entity_poly.type
_entity_poly.pdbx_seq_one_letter_code
_entity_poly.pdbx_strand_id
1 'polypeptide(L)'
;MQDQPVQPNMNPQDPFDSSVQPNQPNPGQTAPSMSGMPSDPLSTNQQAGMNTPVSMTNDAPEPVMTDSPDPMPNQMPEPMMESPQPEPMPTPPASTPTSPSTTSESLEDQNIFYLLGVENGTSEQKETFLDELQQVIWEDFLENDVQLLLTKDELSQLQQMTGDDMKKPLMEQEAVVVFLEKLIPDLEEIMLEKALELKADLMKERIAGMRELMSGKTEELAKISDAEQLLNEDKWLSAARLLNSIAE
;
A
#
# COMPACT_ATOMS: atom_id res chain seq x y z
N MET A 1 -58.35 40.52 26.70
CA MET A 1 -58.19 41.36 25.51
C MET A 1 -56.75 41.21 25.08
N GLN A 2 -56.55 40.48 23.97
CA GLN A 2 -55.28 40.11 23.38
C GLN A 2 -55.03 41.06 22.21
N ASP A 3 -53.80 41.56 22.05
CA ASP A 3 -53.39 42.29 20.85
C ASP A 3 -52.00 41.81 20.42
N GLN A 4 -51.98 40.99 19.36
CA GLN A 4 -50.86 40.77 18.45
C GLN A 4 -51.02 41.72 17.26
N PRO A 5 -49.92 42.19 16.65
CA PRO A 5 -49.87 42.44 15.21
C PRO A 5 -48.77 41.55 14.57
N VAL A 6 -49.12 40.53 13.78
CA VAL A 6 -49.36 40.55 12.32
C VAL A 6 -48.14 41.01 11.50
N GLN A 7 -47.49 40.05 10.84
CA GLN A 7 -46.52 40.25 9.75
C GLN A 7 -47.22 40.76 8.48
N PRO A 8 -46.52 41.50 7.61
CA PRO A 8 -46.80 41.49 6.18
C PRO A 8 -45.71 40.79 5.38
N ASN A 9 -46.11 39.66 4.82
CA ASN A 9 -45.54 39.02 3.63
C ASN A 9 -45.65 39.99 2.43
N MET A 10 -44.54 40.31 1.77
CA MET A 10 -44.55 40.87 0.40
C MET A 10 -43.36 40.34 -0.40
N ASN A 11 -43.66 39.35 -1.23
CA ASN A 11 -43.03 39.15 -2.54
C ASN A 11 -43.94 39.82 -3.57
N PRO A 12 -43.43 40.64 -4.50
CA PRO A 12 -43.65 40.31 -5.90
C PRO A 12 -42.47 40.63 -6.83
N GLN A 13 -42.22 39.66 -7.71
CA GLN A 13 -41.77 39.74 -9.12
C GLN A 13 -41.24 41.09 -9.63
N ASP A 14 -40.03 41.06 -10.20
CA ASP A 14 -39.69 41.86 -11.37
C ASP A 14 -39.06 40.94 -12.46
N PRO A 15 -39.32 41.19 -13.77
CA PRO A 15 -39.18 40.25 -14.86
C PRO A 15 -38.12 40.65 -15.90
N PHE A 16 -37.18 39.76 -16.17
CA PHE A 16 -36.38 39.72 -17.42
C PHE A 16 -35.96 38.25 -17.56
N ASP A 17 -36.60 37.38 -18.35
CA ASP A 17 -36.70 37.33 -19.82
C ASP A 17 -35.45 37.80 -20.56
N SER A 18 -34.56 36.85 -20.87
CA SER A 18 -33.92 36.71 -22.18
C SER A 18 -33.12 35.39 -22.25
N SER A 19 -33.81 34.32 -22.62
CA SER A 19 -33.51 33.51 -23.80
C SER A 19 -32.04 33.23 -24.16
N VAL A 20 -31.44 32.13 -23.66
CA VAL A 20 -30.52 31.27 -24.44
C VAL A 20 -30.55 29.82 -23.93
N GLN A 21 -31.36 28.97 -24.55
CA GLN A 21 -31.10 27.53 -24.63
C GLN A 21 -31.73 27.05 -25.95
N PRO A 22 -30.97 26.39 -26.83
CA PRO A 22 -31.09 24.93 -26.86
C PRO A 22 -29.82 24.21 -27.32
N ASN A 23 -29.53 23.06 -26.71
CA ASN A 23 -29.31 21.81 -27.46
C ASN A 23 -29.16 20.63 -26.50
N GLN A 24 -30.28 19.94 -26.27
CA GLN A 24 -30.25 18.52 -25.94
C GLN A 24 -30.19 17.72 -27.25
N PRO A 25 -29.36 16.67 -27.34
CA PRO A 25 -29.40 15.73 -28.46
C PRO A 25 -30.61 14.79 -28.32
N ASN A 26 -31.44 14.76 -29.36
CA ASN A 26 -32.60 13.88 -29.49
C ASN A 26 -32.16 12.43 -29.86
N PRO A 27 -32.68 11.39 -29.20
CA PRO A 27 -32.43 9.99 -29.58
C PRO A 27 -33.43 9.56 -30.67
N GLY A 28 -32.91 8.95 -31.73
CA GLY A 28 -33.72 8.22 -32.71
C GLY A 28 -33.83 8.90 -34.07
N GLN A 29 -32.94 8.51 -34.99
CA GLN A 29 -33.30 8.37 -36.40
C GLN A 29 -32.41 7.32 -37.07
N THR A 30 -33.09 6.51 -37.88
CA THR A 30 -32.68 5.26 -38.50
C THR A 30 -32.14 5.44 -39.93
N ALA A 31 -31.18 4.56 -40.29
CA ALA A 31 -30.84 4.05 -41.64
C ALA A 31 -30.07 4.97 -42.62
N PRO A 32 -29.32 4.46 -43.63
CA PRO A 32 -29.33 3.10 -44.19
C PRO A 32 -27.97 2.41 -44.43
N SER A 33 -28.08 1.14 -44.81
CA SER A 33 -27.06 0.20 -45.28
C SER A 33 -26.10 0.75 -46.34
N MET A 34 -24.82 0.39 -46.24
CA MET A 34 -23.94 0.22 -47.38
C MET A 34 -23.28 -1.16 -47.36
N SER A 35 -23.61 -1.91 -48.40
CA SER A 35 -23.04 -3.20 -48.76
C SER A 35 -21.64 -3.04 -49.34
N GLY A 36 -20.76 -4.00 -49.04
CA GLY A 36 -19.76 -4.49 -49.99
C GLY A 36 -18.32 -4.02 -49.75
N MET A 37 -17.50 -4.89 -49.17
CA MET A 37 -16.41 -5.56 -49.92
C MET A 37 -15.74 -6.64 -49.05
N PRO A 38 -15.54 -7.87 -49.58
CA PRO A 38 -14.79 -8.94 -48.94
C PRO A 38 -13.33 -8.97 -49.39
N SER A 39 -12.41 -9.38 -48.51
CA SER A 39 -11.09 -9.90 -48.89
C SER A 39 -10.51 -10.74 -47.74
N ASP A 40 -10.66 -12.07 -47.89
CA ASP A 40 -9.70 -13.12 -47.45
C ASP A 40 -8.24 -12.78 -47.86
N PRO A 41 -7.18 -13.47 -47.39
CA PRO A 41 -7.14 -14.82 -46.79
C PRO A 41 -6.18 -14.97 -45.58
N LEU A 42 -6.33 -16.05 -44.80
CA LEU A 42 -5.15 -16.87 -44.43
C LEU A 42 -5.56 -18.28 -44.00
N SER A 43 -5.36 -19.22 -44.92
CA SER A 43 -5.12 -20.63 -44.61
C SER A 43 -3.87 -20.77 -43.73
N THR A 44 -3.94 -21.55 -42.66
CA THR A 44 -2.81 -22.39 -42.24
C THR A 44 -3.36 -23.73 -41.81
N ASN A 45 -2.99 -24.72 -42.60
CA ASN A 45 -3.17 -26.15 -42.42
C ASN A 45 -1.78 -26.74 -42.15
N GLN A 46 -1.73 -27.93 -41.54
CA GLN A 46 -0.54 -28.79 -41.32
C GLN A 46 0.39 -28.35 -40.17
N GLN A 47 0.97 -29.23 -39.35
CA GLN A 47 1.04 -30.69 -39.28
C GLN A 47 1.77 -31.08 -37.98
N ALA A 48 1.78 -32.40 -37.72
CA ALA A 48 2.65 -33.15 -36.80
C ALA A 48 2.19 -33.20 -35.34
N GLY A 49 2.02 -34.37 -34.71
CA GLY A 49 2.28 -35.74 -35.13
C GLY A 49 2.12 -36.62 -33.91
N MET A 50 1.26 -37.63 -33.99
CA MET A 50 1.21 -38.74 -33.04
C MET A 50 2.30 -39.76 -33.36
N ASN A 51 2.62 -40.57 -32.34
CA ASN A 51 3.26 -41.90 -32.34
C ASN A 51 4.79 -41.94 -32.22
N THR A 52 5.44 -42.83 -31.45
CA THR A 52 5.13 -43.80 -30.36
C THR A 52 6.53 -44.32 -29.87
N PRO A 53 6.75 -45.55 -29.32
CA PRO A 53 7.18 -45.76 -27.93
C PRO A 53 8.52 -46.53 -27.78
N VAL A 54 9.15 -46.54 -26.60
CA VAL A 54 10.08 -47.63 -26.23
C VAL A 54 9.95 -48.01 -24.75
N SER A 55 9.84 -49.32 -24.58
CA SER A 55 9.62 -50.13 -23.38
C SER A 55 10.91 -50.51 -22.65
N MET A 56 10.75 -50.79 -21.34
CA MET A 56 11.37 -51.86 -20.53
C MET A 56 12.92 -51.88 -20.37
N THR A 57 13.48 -51.95 -19.17
CA THR A 57 13.57 -53.16 -18.33
C THR A 57 14.36 -52.88 -17.04
N ASN A 58 14.06 -53.64 -15.97
CA ASN A 58 14.91 -54.14 -14.86
C ASN A 58 15.74 -53.13 -14.04
N ASP A 59 15.98 -53.24 -12.73
CA ASP A 59 16.23 -54.41 -11.89
C ASP A 59 16.25 -53.91 -10.44
N ALA A 60 15.64 -54.62 -9.50
CA ALA A 60 15.94 -54.48 -8.07
C ALA A 60 17.19 -55.35 -7.78
N PRO A 61 18.03 -55.02 -6.79
CA PRO A 61 17.72 -55.54 -5.44
C PRO A 61 18.20 -54.66 -4.26
N GLU A 62 17.49 -54.74 -3.13
CA GLU A 62 18.08 -54.55 -1.80
C GLU A 62 19.07 -55.69 -1.51
N PRO A 63 20.12 -55.50 -0.67
CA PRO A 63 19.98 -56.00 0.70
C PRO A 63 20.73 -55.21 1.80
N VAL A 64 20.00 -54.93 2.88
CA VAL A 64 20.22 -55.24 4.31
C VAL A 64 21.63 -55.24 4.96
N MET A 65 21.64 -54.63 6.16
CA MET A 65 22.39 -54.89 7.42
C MET A 65 23.82 -54.39 7.60
N THR A 66 24.03 -53.57 8.63
CA THR A 66 24.80 -53.87 9.87
C THR A 66 24.70 -52.64 10.79
N ASP A 67 24.11 -52.74 11.98
CA ASP A 67 24.78 -53.16 13.24
C ASP A 67 25.79 -52.09 13.70
N SER A 68 25.81 -51.51 14.89
CA SER A 68 25.05 -51.58 16.14
C SER A 68 25.64 -50.46 17.04
N PRO A 69 25.03 -50.18 18.21
CA PRO A 69 25.42 -49.10 19.11
C PRO A 69 26.63 -49.49 19.98
N ASP A 70 27.27 -48.51 20.65
CA ASP A 70 27.44 -48.53 22.11
C ASP A 70 28.12 -47.23 22.65
N PRO A 71 28.02 -46.98 23.97
CA PRO A 71 28.16 -45.68 24.64
C PRO A 71 29.42 -45.57 25.55
N MET A 72 29.47 -44.44 26.28
CA MET A 72 30.19 -44.18 27.55
C MET A 72 31.71 -43.91 27.46
N PRO A 73 32.36 -43.20 28.42
CA PRO A 73 31.93 -42.95 29.80
C PRO A 73 32.11 -41.53 30.40
N ASN A 74 31.25 -41.28 31.37
CA ASN A 74 31.40 -40.53 32.62
C ASN A 74 32.84 -40.35 33.18
N GLN A 75 33.22 -39.12 33.55
CA GLN A 75 34.16 -38.77 34.64
C GLN A 75 34.11 -37.23 34.85
N MET A 76 33.29 -36.75 35.79
CA MET A 76 33.61 -36.38 37.18
C MET A 76 34.00 -34.88 37.36
N PRO A 77 33.66 -34.29 38.52
CA PRO A 77 33.44 -32.85 38.68
C PRO A 77 34.70 -32.11 39.13
N GLU A 78 34.94 -30.91 38.60
CA GLU A 78 35.92 -29.99 39.18
C GLU A 78 35.33 -29.20 40.37
N PRO A 79 36.15 -28.97 41.41
CA PRO A 79 35.71 -28.47 42.71
C PRO A 79 35.44 -26.97 42.71
N MET A 80 34.46 -26.61 43.53
CA MET A 80 34.08 -25.25 43.91
C MET A 80 35.29 -24.46 44.43
N MET A 81 35.59 -23.33 43.79
CA MET A 81 36.23 -22.21 44.48
C MET A 81 35.21 -21.09 44.64
N GLU A 82 34.74 -20.99 45.88
CA GLU A 82 33.98 -19.90 46.45
C GLU A 82 34.75 -18.59 46.29
N SER A 83 34.29 -17.72 45.38
CA SER A 83 34.69 -16.32 45.34
C SER A 83 33.63 -15.51 46.09
N PRO A 84 34.00 -14.63 47.03
CA PRO A 84 33.04 -13.89 47.84
C PRO A 84 32.21 -12.95 46.97
N GLN A 85 30.89 -13.16 47.03
CA GLN A 85 29.83 -12.33 46.48
C GLN A 85 29.98 -10.86 46.97
N PRO A 86 30.19 -9.87 46.09
CA PRO A 86 29.99 -8.48 46.47
C PRO A 86 28.49 -8.21 46.59
N GLU A 87 28.11 -7.57 47.69
CA GLU A 87 26.74 -7.20 48.04
C GLU A 87 26.04 -6.41 46.91
N PRO A 88 24.74 -6.62 46.64
CA PRO A 88 24.02 -5.82 45.68
C PRO A 88 23.88 -4.40 46.22
N MET A 89 24.59 -3.44 45.60
CA MET A 89 24.33 -2.03 45.80
C MET A 89 22.88 -1.72 45.38
N PRO A 90 22.16 -0.86 46.12
CA PRO A 90 20.82 -0.43 45.72
C PRO A 90 20.92 0.28 44.38
N THR A 91 20.33 -0.31 43.35
CA THR A 91 20.12 0.34 42.06
C THR A 91 19.32 1.63 42.33
N PRO A 92 19.79 2.81 41.87
CA PRO A 92 18.94 3.99 41.88
C PRO A 92 17.68 3.68 41.06
N PRO A 93 16.50 4.16 41.47
CA PRO A 93 15.28 3.95 40.68
C PRO A 93 15.57 4.47 39.28
N ALA A 94 15.37 3.59 38.29
CA ALA A 94 15.35 3.99 36.91
C ALA A 94 14.33 5.11 36.80
N SER A 95 14.83 6.34 36.59
CA SER A 95 14.03 7.46 36.17
C SER A 95 13.48 7.09 34.80
N THR A 96 12.33 6.42 34.76
CA THR A 96 11.45 6.47 33.59
C THR A 96 11.17 7.94 33.35
N PRO A 97 11.56 8.53 32.21
CA PRO A 97 11.00 9.80 31.82
C PRO A 97 9.52 9.52 31.50
N THR A 98 8.65 9.71 32.48
CA THR A 98 7.22 9.85 32.24
C THR A 98 7.02 11.23 31.61
N SER A 99 7.36 11.35 30.33
CA SER A 99 6.83 12.42 29.50
C SER A 99 5.32 12.19 29.40
N PRO A 100 4.47 13.23 29.57
CA PRO A 100 3.06 13.09 29.25
C PRO A 100 2.96 12.69 27.78
N SER A 101 2.38 11.53 27.51
CA SER A 101 2.07 11.04 26.18
C SER A 101 1.00 11.95 25.56
N THR A 102 1.40 13.09 25.03
CA THR A 102 0.67 13.75 23.94
C THR A 102 0.68 12.76 22.79
N THR A 103 -0.44 12.10 22.54
CA THR A 103 -0.57 11.26 21.35
C THR A 103 -0.42 12.19 20.15
N SER A 104 0.62 11.97 19.35
CA SER A 104 0.93 12.85 18.21
C SER A 104 -0.21 12.82 17.20
N GLU A 105 -0.48 13.96 16.59
CA GLU A 105 -1.43 14.07 15.49
C GLU A 105 -0.73 14.06 14.13
N SER A 106 0.62 14.12 14.07
CA SER A 106 1.38 14.15 12.81
C SER A 106 1.26 12.84 12.03
N LEU A 107 1.37 12.90 10.71
CA LEU A 107 1.27 11.73 9.85
C LEU A 107 2.42 10.75 10.06
N GLU A 108 3.65 11.24 10.23
CA GLU A 108 4.83 10.39 10.40
C GLU A 108 4.71 9.45 11.60
N ASP A 109 4.07 9.90 12.68
CA ASP A 109 3.95 9.16 13.94
C ASP A 109 2.83 8.10 13.92
N GLN A 110 1.96 8.09 12.90
CA GLN A 110 0.81 7.18 12.88
C GLN A 110 1.16 5.79 12.34
N ASN A 111 0.54 4.75 12.88
CA ASN A 111 0.63 3.43 12.28
C ASN A 111 -0.28 3.34 11.04
N ILE A 112 0.28 2.98 9.88
CA ILE A 112 -0.48 2.89 8.61
C ILE A 112 -1.65 1.90 8.68
N PHE A 113 -1.50 0.77 9.39
CA PHE A 113 -2.58 -0.20 9.53
C PHE A 113 -3.73 0.33 10.40
N TYR A 114 -3.40 1.14 11.42
CA TYR A 114 -4.41 1.83 12.21
C TYR A 114 -5.14 2.89 11.38
N LEU A 115 -4.39 3.69 10.60
CA LEU A 115 -4.97 4.67 9.67
C LEU A 115 -5.91 4.04 8.65
N LEU A 116 -5.61 2.82 8.21
CA LEU A 116 -6.42 2.10 7.23
C LEU A 116 -7.51 1.22 7.86
N GLY A 117 -7.58 1.11 9.19
CA GLY A 117 -8.56 0.29 9.89
C GLY A 117 -8.34 -1.21 9.76
N VAL A 118 -7.11 -1.64 9.46
CA VAL A 118 -6.71 -3.03 9.21
C VAL A 118 -5.72 -3.55 10.26
N GLU A 119 -5.72 -2.96 11.46
CA GLU A 119 -4.80 -3.30 12.55
C GLU A 119 -4.87 -4.77 12.98
N ASN A 120 -6.00 -5.43 12.74
CA ASN A 120 -6.22 -6.85 13.06
C ASN A 120 -5.65 -7.84 12.02
N GLY A 121 -4.99 -7.37 10.96
CA GLY A 121 -4.33 -8.23 9.96
C GLY A 121 -3.21 -9.08 10.55
N THR A 122 -2.94 -10.24 9.95
CA THR A 122 -1.84 -11.12 10.36
C THR A 122 -0.49 -10.45 10.09
N SER A 123 0.58 -10.89 10.76
CA SER A 123 1.93 -10.40 10.48
C SER A 123 2.30 -10.60 9.01
N GLU A 124 2.02 -11.77 8.43
CA GLU A 124 2.30 -12.04 7.02
C GLU A 124 1.56 -11.08 6.07
N GLN A 125 0.27 -10.81 6.31
CA GLN A 125 -0.49 -9.85 5.50
C GLN A 125 0.07 -8.43 5.60
N LYS A 126 0.51 -8.05 6.80
CA LYS A 126 1.10 -6.74 7.05
C LYS A 126 2.45 -6.58 6.35
N GLU A 127 3.31 -7.60 6.42
CA GLU A 127 4.60 -7.58 5.71
C GLU A 127 4.40 -7.53 4.20
N THR A 128 3.53 -8.40 3.63
CA THR A 128 3.24 -8.38 2.19
C THR A 128 2.71 -7.01 1.74
N PHE A 129 1.83 -6.40 2.51
CA PHE A 129 1.35 -5.04 2.23
C PHE A 129 2.46 -4.00 2.24
N LEU A 130 3.39 -4.06 3.20
CA LEU A 130 4.52 -3.13 3.26
C LEU A 130 5.49 -3.33 2.09
N ASP A 131 5.74 -4.58 1.70
CA ASP A 131 6.57 -4.91 0.53
C ASP A 131 5.95 -4.34 -0.76
N GLU A 132 4.64 -4.52 -0.95
CA GLU A 132 3.91 -3.95 -2.09
C GLU A 132 3.94 -2.42 -2.09
N LEU A 133 3.75 -1.77 -0.94
CA LEU A 133 3.85 -0.32 -0.84
C LEU A 133 5.25 0.18 -1.19
N GLN A 134 6.28 -0.45 -0.65
CA GLN A 134 7.66 -0.07 -0.92
C GLN A 134 7.99 -0.24 -2.41
N GLN A 135 7.49 -1.30 -3.04
CA GLN A 135 7.62 -1.51 -4.48
C GLN A 135 6.92 -0.41 -5.28
N VAL A 136 5.70 -0.02 -4.93
CA VAL A 136 4.96 1.04 -5.63
C VAL A 136 5.70 2.37 -5.54
N ILE A 137 6.20 2.74 -4.36
CA ILE A 137 6.99 3.97 -4.17
C ILE A 137 8.26 3.93 -5.02
N TRP A 138 8.94 2.78 -5.03
CA TRP A 138 10.17 2.59 -5.78
C TRP A 138 9.96 2.69 -7.29
N GLU A 139 8.93 2.02 -7.82
CA GLU A 139 8.61 2.06 -9.25
C GLU A 139 8.24 3.48 -9.69
N ASP A 140 7.41 4.17 -8.91
CA ASP A 140 7.05 5.57 -9.17
C ASP A 140 8.29 6.47 -9.21
N PHE A 141 9.18 6.32 -8.22
CA PHE A 141 10.42 7.09 -8.15
C PHE A 141 11.32 6.85 -9.38
N LEU A 142 11.52 5.59 -9.76
CA LEU A 142 12.32 5.23 -10.95
C LEU A 142 11.73 5.80 -12.25
N GLU A 143 10.41 5.75 -12.40
CA GLU A 143 9.72 6.16 -13.61
C GLU A 143 9.63 7.69 -13.75
N ASN A 144 9.32 8.38 -12.65
CA ASN A 144 8.93 9.79 -12.69
C ASN A 144 10.04 10.75 -12.26
N ASP A 145 10.83 10.38 -11.23
CA ASP A 145 11.73 11.32 -10.56
C ASP A 145 13.20 11.15 -10.94
N VAL A 146 13.68 9.91 -11.11
CA VAL A 146 15.09 9.62 -11.37
C VAL A 146 15.62 10.37 -12.60
N GLN A 147 14.82 10.48 -13.66
CA GLN A 147 15.18 11.21 -14.87
C GLN A 147 15.41 12.72 -14.65
N LEU A 148 14.86 13.29 -13.58
CA LEU A 148 15.01 14.70 -13.21
C LEU A 148 16.23 14.93 -12.30
N LEU A 149 16.63 13.88 -11.58
CA LEU A 149 17.70 13.93 -10.59
C LEU A 149 19.06 13.53 -11.17
N LEU A 150 19.07 12.71 -12.24
CA LEU A 150 20.28 12.21 -12.87
C LEU A 150 20.61 12.96 -14.16
N THR A 151 21.90 13.06 -14.46
CA THR A 151 22.37 13.46 -15.78
C THR A 151 22.12 12.34 -16.81
N LYS A 152 22.21 12.70 -18.09
CA LYS A 152 21.98 11.77 -19.21
C LYS A 152 22.93 10.57 -19.21
N ASP A 153 24.19 10.80 -18.81
CA ASP A 153 25.22 9.76 -18.75
C ASP A 153 25.00 8.82 -17.55
N GLU A 154 24.53 9.34 -16.42
CA GLU A 154 24.16 8.56 -15.23
C GLU A 154 22.90 7.71 -15.49
N LEU A 155 21.89 8.29 -16.13
CA LEU A 155 20.67 7.57 -16.53
C LEU A 155 20.99 6.41 -17.49
N SER A 156 21.92 6.63 -18.43
CA SER A 156 22.37 5.58 -19.35
C SER A 156 23.11 4.45 -18.63
N GLN A 157 23.84 4.75 -17.56
CA GLN A 157 24.48 3.73 -16.72
C GLN A 157 23.46 2.96 -15.90
N LEU A 158 22.48 3.66 -15.30
CA LEU A 158 21.38 3.04 -14.59
C LEU A 158 20.63 2.04 -15.48
N GLN A 159 20.28 2.44 -16.71
CA GLN A 159 19.61 1.58 -17.70
C GLN A 159 20.44 0.36 -18.09
N GLN A 160 21.78 0.45 -18.09
CA GLN A 160 22.64 -0.71 -18.33
C GLN A 160 22.63 -1.70 -17.15
N MET A 161 22.41 -1.20 -15.92
CA MET A 161 22.32 -2.04 -14.72
C MET A 161 20.97 -2.74 -14.60
N THR A 162 19.88 -2.05 -14.91
CA THR A 162 18.51 -2.60 -14.84
C THR A 162 18.09 -3.36 -16.10
N GLY A 163 18.69 -3.06 -17.26
CA GLY A 163 18.22 -3.58 -18.55
C GLY A 163 16.78 -3.16 -18.83
N ASP A 164 15.97 -4.07 -19.37
CA ASP A 164 14.51 -3.88 -19.53
C ASP A 164 13.73 -4.15 -18.23
N ASP A 165 14.39 -4.61 -17.16
CA ASP A 165 13.79 -5.16 -15.94
C ASP A 165 13.78 -4.16 -14.77
N MET A 166 13.37 -2.90 -15.01
CA MET A 166 13.20 -1.93 -13.91
C MET A 166 12.10 -2.32 -12.91
N LYS A 167 11.26 -3.31 -13.25
CA LYS A 167 10.10 -3.77 -12.46
C LYS A 167 10.37 -5.00 -11.61
N LYS A 168 11.65 -5.37 -11.40
CA LYS A 168 11.97 -6.44 -10.45
C LYS A 168 11.59 -6.03 -9.03
N PRO A 169 11.30 -7.00 -8.13
CA PRO A 169 11.12 -6.70 -6.72
C PRO A 169 12.33 -5.93 -6.18
N LEU A 170 12.11 -4.90 -5.36
CA LEU A 170 13.17 -4.05 -4.81
C LEU A 170 14.23 -4.83 -4.03
N MET A 171 13.84 -5.93 -3.37
CA MET A 171 14.78 -6.83 -2.69
C MET A 171 15.83 -7.44 -3.65
N GLU A 172 15.53 -7.51 -4.94
CA GLU A 172 16.44 -7.98 -6.00
C GLU A 172 17.21 -6.83 -6.67
N GLN A 173 16.95 -5.57 -6.30
CA GLN A 173 17.53 -4.36 -6.89
C GLN A 173 18.59 -3.67 -6.02
N GLU A 174 19.23 -4.39 -5.08
CA GLU A 174 20.23 -3.82 -4.16
C GLU A 174 21.34 -3.02 -4.88
N ALA A 175 21.84 -3.53 -6.01
CA ALA A 175 22.88 -2.83 -6.79
C ALA A 175 22.39 -1.50 -7.38
N VAL A 176 21.11 -1.38 -7.70
CA VAL A 176 20.48 -0.17 -8.24
C VAL A 176 20.31 0.87 -7.13
N VAL A 177 19.85 0.44 -5.95
CA VAL A 177 19.73 1.29 -4.76
C VAL A 177 21.09 1.89 -4.39
N VAL A 178 22.12 1.05 -4.23
CA VAL A 178 23.49 1.50 -3.89
C VAL A 178 24.08 2.43 -4.96
N PHE A 179 23.69 2.26 -6.22
CA PHE A 179 24.11 3.18 -7.28
C PHE A 179 23.43 4.54 -7.14
N LEU A 180 22.11 4.55 -6.91
CA LEU A 180 21.33 5.78 -6.76
C LEU A 180 21.70 6.55 -5.50
N GLU A 181 21.96 5.89 -4.38
CA GLU A 181 22.44 6.53 -3.14
C GLU A 181 23.74 7.32 -3.32
N LYS A 182 24.62 6.89 -4.24
CA LYS A 182 25.88 7.60 -4.52
C LYS A 182 25.67 8.85 -5.37
N LEU A 183 24.61 8.87 -6.18
CA LEU A 183 24.33 9.95 -7.11
C LEU A 183 23.32 10.96 -6.54
N ILE A 184 22.43 10.49 -5.67
CA ILE A 184 21.34 11.26 -5.06
C ILE A 184 21.62 11.34 -3.55
N PRO A 185 22.23 12.43 -3.04
CA PRO A 185 22.62 12.56 -1.64
C PRO A 185 21.48 12.43 -0.63
N ASP A 186 20.27 12.85 -1.03
CA ASP A 186 19.08 12.90 -0.17
C ASP A 186 18.06 11.81 -0.55
N LEU A 187 18.52 10.68 -1.12
CA LEU A 187 17.63 9.62 -1.62
C LEU A 187 16.69 9.08 -0.53
N GLU A 188 17.22 8.83 0.68
CA GLU A 188 16.41 8.30 1.79
C GLU A 188 15.31 9.28 2.21
N GLU A 189 15.60 10.58 2.23
CA GLU A 189 14.62 11.63 2.55
C GLU A 189 13.53 11.71 1.48
N ILE A 190 13.90 11.66 0.20
CA ILE A 190 12.95 11.61 -0.93
C ILE A 190 12.04 10.38 -0.81
N MET A 191 12.61 9.22 -0.51
CA MET A 191 11.84 7.97 -0.36
C MET A 191 10.90 8.03 0.85
N LEU A 192 11.34 8.63 1.95
CA LEU A 192 10.50 8.86 3.14
C LEU A 192 9.36 9.83 2.83
N GLU A 193 9.62 10.94 2.14
CA GLU A 193 8.61 11.90 1.74
C GLU A 193 7.54 11.23 0.87
N LYS A 194 7.95 10.47 -0.16
CA LYS A 194 7.02 9.69 -0.98
C LYS A 194 6.22 8.66 -0.17
N ALA A 195 6.83 8.02 0.82
CA ALA A 195 6.13 7.09 1.69
C ALA A 195 5.05 7.80 2.52
N LEU A 196 5.33 9.01 3.02
CA LEU A 196 4.36 9.83 3.73
C LEU A 196 3.25 10.34 2.80
N GLU A 197 3.59 10.79 1.60
CA GLU A 197 2.61 11.18 0.57
C GLU A 197 1.67 10.03 0.24
N LEU A 198 2.21 8.85 -0.07
CA LEU A 198 1.41 7.67 -0.37
C LEU A 198 0.51 7.29 0.82
N LYS A 199 1.04 7.34 2.05
CA LYS A 199 0.26 7.09 3.27
C LYS A 199 -0.90 8.09 3.43
N ALA A 200 -0.68 9.36 3.13
CA ALA A 200 -1.73 10.38 3.10
C ALA A 200 -2.79 10.06 2.04
N ASP A 201 -2.37 9.66 0.84
CA ASP A 201 -3.27 9.36 -0.26
C ASP A 201 -4.11 8.11 0.00
N LEU A 202 -3.52 7.05 0.57
CA LEU A 202 -4.27 5.87 1.00
C LEU A 202 -5.37 6.22 2.01
N MET A 203 -5.10 7.17 2.91
CA MET A 203 -6.09 7.65 3.87
C MET A 203 -7.22 8.43 3.18
N LYS A 204 -6.91 9.25 2.18
CA LYS A 204 -7.92 9.96 1.36
C LYS A 204 -8.76 8.98 0.54
N GLU A 205 -8.14 7.99 -0.07
CA GLU A 205 -8.82 6.93 -0.83
C GLU A 205 -9.74 6.10 0.08
N ARG A 206 -9.32 5.82 1.32
CA ARG A 206 -10.19 5.20 2.32
C ARG A 206 -11.43 6.05 2.58
N ILE A 207 -11.29 7.37 2.77
CA ILE A 207 -12.44 8.27 2.96
C ILE A 207 -13.37 8.22 1.75
N ALA A 208 -12.82 8.30 0.53
CA ALA A 208 -13.60 8.23 -0.70
C ALA A 208 -14.39 6.92 -0.79
N GLY A 209 -13.72 5.78 -0.56
CA GLY A 209 -14.36 4.46 -0.55
C GLY A 209 -15.41 4.30 0.55
N MET A 210 -15.17 4.82 1.75
CA MET A 210 -16.15 4.79 2.85
C MET A 210 -17.37 5.66 2.54
N ARG A 211 -17.18 6.81 1.91
CA ARG A 211 -18.26 7.71 1.49
C ARG A 211 -19.18 7.02 0.48
N GLU A 212 -18.60 6.30 -0.48
CA GLU A 212 -19.35 5.49 -1.44
C GLU A 212 -20.10 4.35 -0.74
N LEU A 213 -19.42 3.60 0.12
CA LEU A 213 -20.00 2.45 0.83
C LEU A 213 -21.15 2.84 1.77
N MET A 214 -21.06 4.01 2.41
CA MET A 214 -22.06 4.51 3.37
C MET A 214 -23.12 5.40 2.72
N SER A 215 -23.24 5.36 1.39
CA SER A 215 -24.28 6.10 0.66
C SER A 215 -25.67 5.82 1.23
N GLY A 216 -26.41 6.88 1.54
CA GLY A 216 -27.74 6.82 2.14
C GLY A 216 -27.78 6.70 3.68
N LYS A 217 -26.62 6.62 4.35
CA LYS A 217 -26.54 6.62 5.81
C LYS A 217 -26.05 7.98 6.34
N THR A 218 -27.01 8.85 6.65
CA THR A 218 -26.73 10.27 6.94
C THR A 218 -25.79 10.48 8.14
N GLU A 219 -25.91 9.68 9.20
CA GLU A 219 -25.08 9.85 10.40
C GLU A 219 -23.62 9.44 10.15
N GLU A 220 -23.40 8.35 9.42
CA GLU A 220 -22.08 7.85 9.04
C GLU A 220 -21.43 8.77 8.02
N LEU A 221 -22.18 9.30 7.05
CA LEU A 221 -21.67 10.29 6.10
C LEU A 221 -21.25 11.59 6.79
N ALA A 222 -21.95 12.02 7.85
CA ALA A 222 -21.53 13.16 8.65
C ALA A 222 -20.18 12.90 9.33
N LYS A 223 -20.00 11.73 9.96
CA LYS A 223 -18.72 11.34 10.57
C LYS A 223 -17.58 11.25 9.54
N ILE A 224 -17.85 10.76 8.33
CA ILE A 224 -16.84 10.72 7.25
C ILE A 224 -16.44 12.13 6.84
N SER A 225 -17.40 13.05 6.73
CA SER A 225 -17.12 14.46 6.43
C SER A 225 -16.30 15.14 7.53
N ASP A 226 -16.61 14.86 8.79
CA ASP A 226 -15.84 15.37 9.94
C ASP A 226 -14.41 14.81 9.94
N ALA A 227 -14.23 13.53 9.60
CA ALA A 227 -12.90 12.92 9.48
C ALA A 227 -12.08 13.55 8.35
N GLU A 228 -12.70 13.85 7.21
CA GLU A 228 -12.05 14.55 6.10
C GLU A 228 -11.64 15.98 6.51
N GLN A 229 -12.48 16.69 7.26
CA GLN A 229 -12.09 17.99 7.81
C GLN A 229 -10.88 17.87 8.74
N LEU A 230 -10.86 16.86 9.62
CA LEU A 230 -9.72 16.62 10.52
C LEU A 230 -8.43 16.33 9.74
N LEU A 231 -8.48 15.60 8.63
CA LEU A 231 -7.33 15.41 7.75
C LEU A 231 -6.80 16.71 7.17
N ASN A 232 -7.70 17.59 6.71
CA ASN A 232 -7.32 18.91 6.18
C ASN A 232 -6.75 19.86 7.26
N GLU A 233 -6.91 19.52 8.54
CA GLU A 233 -6.34 20.22 9.69
C GLU A 233 -5.08 19.51 10.26
N ASP A 234 -4.51 18.55 9.53
CA ASP A 234 -3.36 17.72 9.94
C ASP A 234 -3.59 16.93 11.24
N LYS A 235 -4.85 16.60 11.55
CA LYS A 235 -5.24 15.81 12.73
C LYS A 235 -5.43 14.35 12.35
N TRP A 236 -4.33 13.70 11.94
CA TRP A 236 -4.33 12.38 11.32
C TRP A 236 -4.87 11.29 12.24
N LEU A 237 -4.44 11.30 13.50
CA LEU A 237 -4.89 10.32 14.49
C LEU A 237 -6.37 10.49 14.81
N SER A 238 -6.82 11.73 14.97
CA SER A 238 -8.22 12.04 15.24
C SER A 238 -9.14 11.62 14.09
N ALA A 239 -8.73 11.87 12.84
CA ALA A 239 -9.45 11.40 11.67
C ALA A 239 -9.56 9.87 11.63
N ALA A 240 -8.45 9.15 11.85
CA ALA A 240 -8.42 7.70 11.86
C ALA A 240 -9.31 7.09 12.95
N ARG A 241 -9.29 7.64 14.17
CA ARG A 241 -10.20 7.23 15.26
C ARG A 241 -11.66 7.33 14.83
N LEU A 242 -12.03 8.45 14.20
CA LEU A 242 -13.39 8.67 13.75
C LEU A 242 -13.80 7.68 12.65
N LEU A 243 -12.93 7.45 11.66
CA LEU A 243 -13.17 6.46 10.60
C LEU A 243 -13.27 5.03 11.15
N ASN A 244 -12.39 4.66 12.08
CA ASN A 244 -12.42 3.34 12.70
C ASN A 244 -13.73 3.12 13.48
N SER A 245 -14.27 4.14 14.14
CA SER A 245 -15.57 4.05 14.86
C SER A 245 -16.80 3.81 13.97
N ILE A 246 -16.67 3.96 12.66
CA ILE A 246 -17.75 3.68 11.69
C ILE A 246 -17.68 2.21 11.21
N ALA A 247 -16.48 1.64 11.21
CA ALA A 247 -16.21 0.29 10.70
C ALA A 247 -16.33 -0.80 11.77
N GLU A 248 -16.40 -0.43 13.06
CA GLU A 248 -16.71 -1.29 14.21
C GLU A 248 -18.21 -1.61 14.33
#